data_AF-A0A2T3KWU0-F1
#
_entry.id   AF-A0A2T3KWU0-F1
#
_cell.length_a   1.000
_cell.length_b   1.000
_cell.length_c   1.000
_cell.angle_alpha   90.00
_cell.angle_beta   90.00
_cell.angle_gamma   90.00
#
_symmetry.space_group_name_H-M   'P 1'
#
loop_
_entity.id
_entity.type
_entity.pdbx_description
1 polymer ?
#
loop_
_entity_poly.entity_id
_entity_poly.type
_entity_poly.pdbx_seq_one_letter_code
_entity_poly.pdbx_strand_id
1 'polypeptide(L)'
;MIEAKIESWGLKRVERYLPITQSIFSTINDKRLCQLCVALSFFIGFITTFFIVSFEIYLELLGENWLALDNLLKLAFVNLIFIGLELFLLFEVGFITTAILINRASEKYQFCDKMKASLVRAVMELSEPVENIHGIKPYKKFSKFRYIKVALYTGKDILSNFVIKAILQKSISRSSVRVYIPLVSTLITGFWDAWVQQKALSEVRLRISARVYVLNQLAELEAKEMSQAYITALLRLIAVRQSYKQECDVNLEYFYDQLNKSKPCCLTELESVDLLLDSVDALTAEEKSELIGMTEYLFYFRRSPTRNEKDLLCKLGVLQASKTNPLLC
;
A
#
# COMPACT_ATOMS: atom_id res chain seq x y z
N MET A 1 5.17 11.81 16.07
CA MET A 1 6.64 11.81 16.32
C MET A 1 7.28 10.44 16.05
N ILE A 2 6.68 9.34 16.50
CA ILE A 2 7.22 7.98 16.26
C ILE A 2 7.12 7.58 14.77
N GLU A 3 5.96 7.77 14.15
CA GLU A 3 5.74 7.46 12.72
C GLU A 3 6.73 8.19 11.80
N ALA A 4 6.97 9.48 12.02
CA ALA A 4 7.95 10.26 11.26
C ALA A 4 9.39 9.74 11.39
N LYS A 5 9.78 9.22 12.58
CA LYS A 5 11.10 8.61 12.78
C LYS A 5 11.21 7.26 12.04
N ILE A 6 10.15 6.47 12.10
CA ILE A 6 10.03 5.18 11.41
C ILE A 6 10.09 5.37 9.89
N GLU A 7 9.36 6.35 9.36
CA GLU A 7 9.40 6.72 7.95
C GLU A 7 10.78 7.21 7.52
N SER A 8 11.41 8.10 8.28
CA SER A 8 12.76 8.58 7.99
C SER A 8 13.77 7.42 7.96
N TRP A 9 13.61 6.43 8.83
CA TRP A 9 14.42 5.21 8.79
C TRP A 9 14.21 4.41 7.50
N GLY A 10 12.96 4.19 7.09
CA GLY A 10 12.63 3.51 5.83
C GLY A 10 13.12 4.26 4.59
N LEU A 11 12.99 5.59 4.55
CA LEU A 11 13.52 6.45 3.49
C LEU A 11 15.04 6.28 3.33
N LYS A 12 15.80 6.38 4.42
CA LYS A 12 17.26 6.18 4.40
C LYS A 12 17.64 4.79 3.90
N ARG A 13 16.83 3.77 4.19
CA ARG A 13 17.04 2.41 3.68
C ARG A 13 16.82 2.32 2.18
N VAL A 14 15.70 2.83 1.67
CA VAL A 14 15.42 2.87 0.23
C VAL A 14 16.52 3.64 -0.50
N GLU A 15 16.89 4.83 -0.02
CA GLU A 15 17.94 5.66 -0.60
C GLU A 15 19.30 4.98 -0.65
N ARG A 16 19.64 4.20 0.38
CA ARG A 16 20.86 3.40 0.40
C ARG A 16 20.87 2.33 -0.70
N TYR A 17 19.72 1.75 -1.02
CA TYR A 17 19.60 0.69 -2.03
C TYR A 17 19.45 1.20 -3.46
N LEU A 18 19.05 2.46 -3.67
CA LEU A 18 18.95 3.07 -5.00
C LEU A 18 20.24 2.91 -5.83
N PRO A 19 21.44 3.31 -5.38
CA PRO A 19 22.64 3.18 -6.23
C PRO A 19 23.06 1.73 -6.48
N ILE A 20 22.79 0.82 -5.54
CA ILE A 20 23.26 -0.58 -5.59
C ILE A 20 22.44 -1.41 -6.57
N THR A 21 21.16 -1.08 -6.72
CA THR A 21 20.19 -1.94 -7.42
C THR A 21 20.10 -1.70 -8.92
N GLN A 22 20.89 -0.77 -9.47
CA GLN A 22 20.86 -0.41 -10.88
C GLN A 22 21.37 -1.54 -11.82
N SER A 23 22.25 -2.42 -11.32
CA SER A 23 22.81 -3.55 -12.10
C SER A 23 22.22 -4.91 -11.73
N ILE A 24 21.65 -5.04 -10.54
CA ILE A 24 21.22 -6.32 -9.97
C ILE A 24 19.76 -6.54 -10.39
N PHE A 25 19.52 -7.61 -11.15
CA PHE A 25 18.21 -8.04 -11.67
C PHE A 25 17.68 -7.35 -12.93
N SER A 26 18.46 -6.63 -13.72
CA SER A 26 17.98 -5.96 -14.96
C SER A 26 17.18 -6.86 -15.92
N THR A 27 17.42 -8.18 -15.91
CA THR A 27 16.78 -9.17 -16.78
C THR A 27 15.45 -9.73 -16.27
N ILE A 28 15.09 -9.51 -15.00
CA ILE A 28 13.90 -10.13 -14.38
C ILE A 28 12.69 -9.18 -14.45
N ASN A 29 11.57 -9.65 -15.01
CA ASN A 29 10.29 -8.90 -15.02
C ASN A 29 9.82 -8.52 -13.60
N ASP A 30 9.29 -7.31 -13.42
CA ASP A 30 8.71 -6.78 -12.16
C ASP A 30 7.77 -7.77 -11.45
N LYS A 31 6.92 -8.48 -12.21
CA LYS A 31 5.99 -9.47 -11.64
C LYS A 31 6.75 -10.64 -11.00
N ARG A 32 7.79 -11.14 -11.67
CA ARG A 32 8.64 -12.22 -11.14
C ARG A 32 9.47 -11.74 -9.97
N LEU A 33 9.99 -10.51 -10.01
CA LEU A 33 10.70 -9.91 -8.89
C LEU A 33 9.82 -9.89 -7.63
N CYS A 34 8.57 -9.42 -7.75
CA CYS A 34 7.65 -9.41 -6.61
C CYS A 34 7.33 -10.83 -6.12
N GLN A 35 7.14 -11.80 -7.02
CA GLN A 35 6.91 -13.20 -6.65
C GLN A 35 8.10 -13.80 -5.88
N LEU A 36 9.33 -13.50 -6.30
CA LEU A 36 10.54 -13.93 -5.60
C LEU A 36 10.63 -13.31 -4.20
N CYS A 37 10.32 -12.02 -4.07
CA CYS A 37 10.30 -11.35 -2.76
C CYS A 37 9.23 -11.92 -1.84
N VAL A 38 8.05 -12.27 -2.36
CA VAL A 38 6.98 -12.92 -1.59
C VAL A 38 7.39 -14.33 -1.15
N ALA A 39 8.04 -15.10 -2.02
CA ALA A 39 8.58 -16.40 -1.65
C ALA A 39 9.69 -16.26 -0.58
N LEU A 40 10.55 -15.24 -0.69
CA LEU A 40 11.58 -14.97 0.32
C LEU A 40 10.96 -14.59 1.67
N SER A 41 9.91 -13.77 1.67
CA SER A 41 9.15 -13.43 2.89
C SER A 41 8.55 -14.66 3.56
N PHE A 42 8.03 -15.62 2.78
CA PHE A 42 7.60 -16.91 3.32
C PHE A 42 8.73 -17.61 4.08
N PHE A 43 9.91 -17.72 3.46
CA PHE A 43 11.04 -18.41 4.07
C PHE A 43 11.58 -17.66 5.29
N ILE A 44 11.58 -16.33 5.29
CA ILE A 44 11.97 -15.53 6.45
C ILE A 44 11.09 -15.89 7.64
N GLY A 45 9.76 -15.74 7.51
CA GLY A 45 8.81 -16.05 8.59
C GLY A 45 8.82 -17.52 9.02
N PHE A 46 8.96 -18.42 8.05
CA PHE A 46 9.09 -19.84 8.32
C PHE A 46 10.34 -20.15 9.15
N ILE A 47 11.52 -19.67 8.73
CA ILE A 47 12.79 -19.98 9.39
C ILE A 47 12.83 -19.37 10.80
N THR A 48 12.42 -18.10 10.97
CA THR A 48 12.42 -17.43 12.27
C THR A 48 11.48 -18.12 13.25
N THR A 49 10.26 -18.44 12.81
CA THR A 49 9.29 -19.16 13.65
C THR A 49 9.72 -20.61 13.90
N PHE A 50 10.41 -21.25 12.95
CA PHE A 50 10.94 -22.60 13.14
C PHE A 50 11.97 -22.65 14.27
N PHE A 51 12.85 -21.65 14.37
CA PHE A 51 13.82 -21.55 15.47
C PHE A 51 13.14 -21.33 16.82
N ILE A 52 12.12 -20.47 16.88
CA ILE A 52 11.30 -20.27 18.09
C ILE A 52 10.69 -21.59 18.57
N VAL A 53 10.01 -22.29 17.67
CA VAL A 53 9.33 -23.56 17.97
C VAL A 53 10.32 -24.66 18.32
N SER A 54 11.45 -24.72 17.63
CA SER A 54 12.50 -25.71 17.93
C SER A 54 13.10 -25.47 19.31
N PHE A 55 13.25 -24.22 19.72
CA PHE A 55 13.72 -23.86 21.06
C PHE A 55 12.68 -24.21 22.14
N GLU A 56 11.39 -24.00 21.87
CA GLU A 56 10.30 -24.42 22.75
C GLU A 56 10.31 -25.95 22.96
N ILE A 57 10.42 -26.74 21.88
CA ILE A 57 10.52 -28.21 21.95
C ILE A 57 11.78 -28.64 22.70
N TYR A 58 12.91 -27.96 22.49
CA TYR A 58 14.17 -28.25 23.18
C TYR A 58 14.03 -28.06 24.69
N LEU A 59 13.39 -26.98 25.14
CA LEU A 59 13.12 -26.75 26.57
C LEU A 59 12.16 -27.79 27.16
N GLU A 60 11.13 -28.21 26.40
CA GLU A 60 10.19 -29.27 26.83
C GLU A 60 10.90 -30.63 26.97
N LEU A 61 11.82 -30.96 26.05
CA LEU A 61 12.56 -32.22 26.04
C LEU A 61 13.57 -32.35 27.19
N LEU A 62 14.12 -31.23 27.67
CA LEU A 62 15.08 -31.21 28.78
C LEU A 62 14.44 -31.55 30.15
N GLY A 63 13.11 -31.63 30.24
CA GLY A 63 12.41 -32.02 31.46
C GLY A 63 12.54 -31.01 32.61
N GLU A 64 13.09 -29.83 32.35
CA GLU A 64 13.05 -28.73 33.30
C GLU A 64 11.60 -28.29 33.50
N ASN A 65 11.26 -27.79 34.71
CA ASN A 65 9.95 -27.19 34.94
C ASN A 65 9.73 -26.07 33.90
N TRP A 66 8.92 -26.33 32.87
CA TRP A 66 8.68 -25.38 31.77
C TRP A 66 8.08 -24.05 32.28
N LEU A 67 7.39 -24.12 33.43
CA LEU A 67 6.83 -22.99 34.19
C LEU A 67 7.84 -22.27 35.08
N ALA A 68 9.09 -22.75 35.19
CA ALA A 68 10.13 -22.03 35.91
C ALA A 68 10.33 -20.67 35.24
N LEU A 69 10.38 -19.63 36.07
CA LEU A 69 10.48 -18.25 35.61
C LEU A 69 11.70 -18.04 34.69
N ASP A 70 12.81 -18.74 34.98
CA ASP A 70 14.02 -18.69 34.16
C ASP A 70 13.81 -19.19 32.72
N ASN A 71 13.02 -20.25 32.53
CA ASN A 71 12.74 -20.81 31.21
C ASN A 71 11.73 -19.98 30.43
N LEU A 72 10.74 -19.40 31.12
CA LEU A 72 9.83 -18.41 30.53
C LEU A 72 10.58 -17.15 30.09
N LEU A 73 11.55 -16.68 30.87
CA LEU A 73 12.40 -15.54 30.49
C LEU A 73 13.27 -15.84 29.27
N LYS A 74 13.91 -17.02 29.22
CA LYS A 74 14.67 -17.46 28.04
C LYS A 74 13.79 -17.53 26.79
N LEU A 75 12.60 -18.12 26.91
CA LEU A 75 11.64 -18.24 25.79
C LEU A 75 11.14 -16.85 25.33
N ALA A 76 10.80 -15.97 26.26
CA ALA A 76 10.38 -14.60 25.95
C ALA A 76 11.50 -13.82 25.24
N PHE A 77 12.75 -13.98 25.69
CA PHE A 77 13.91 -13.34 25.07
C PHE A 77 14.16 -13.83 23.65
N VAL A 78 14.17 -15.15 23.42
CA VAL A 78 14.30 -15.75 22.08
C VAL A 78 13.17 -15.28 21.17
N ASN A 79 11.92 -15.31 21.65
CA ASN A 79 10.77 -14.80 20.89
C ASN A 79 10.95 -13.34 20.47
N LEU A 80 11.32 -12.47 21.41
CA LEU A 80 11.51 -11.04 21.13
C LEU A 80 12.58 -10.81 20.06
N ILE A 81 13.71 -11.54 20.15
CA ILE A 81 14.81 -11.44 19.18
C ILE A 81 14.36 -11.90 17.80
N PHE A 82 13.77 -13.09 17.70
CA PHE A 82 13.41 -13.67 16.40
C PHE A 82 12.25 -12.94 15.74
N ILE A 83 11.27 -12.46 16.49
CA ILE A 83 10.21 -11.58 15.96
C ILE A 83 10.81 -10.25 15.48
N GLY A 84 11.73 -9.65 16.25
CA GLY A 84 12.42 -8.43 15.84
C GLY A 84 13.24 -8.62 14.57
N LEU A 85 13.95 -9.75 14.46
CA LEU A 85 14.74 -10.13 13.28
C LEU A 85 13.85 -10.39 12.06
N GLU A 86 12.74 -11.11 12.23
CA GLU A 86 11.75 -11.38 11.19
C GLU A 86 11.21 -10.09 10.59
N LEU A 87 10.67 -9.20 11.44
CA LEU A 87 10.15 -7.90 11.00
C LEU A 87 11.21 -7.06 10.29
N PHE A 88 12.43 -7.05 10.84
CA PHE A 88 13.55 -6.32 10.23
C PHE A 88 13.85 -6.86 8.82
N LEU A 89 14.01 -8.17 8.66
CA LEU A 89 14.31 -8.80 7.37
C LEU A 89 13.18 -8.59 6.36
N LEU A 90 11.91 -8.69 6.77
CA LEU A 90 10.76 -8.44 5.91
C LEU A 90 10.75 -7.01 5.37
N PHE A 91 11.00 -6.02 6.23
CA PHE A 91 11.11 -4.62 5.81
C PHE A 91 12.31 -4.39 4.88
N GLU A 92 13.48 -4.96 5.17
CA GLU A 92 14.65 -4.85 4.30
C GLU A 92 14.35 -5.39 2.90
N VAL A 93 13.73 -6.58 2.79
CA VAL A 93 13.31 -7.13 1.50
C VAL A 93 12.34 -6.18 0.80
N GLY A 94 11.33 -5.66 1.51
CA GLY A 94 10.37 -4.70 0.94
C GLY A 94 11.02 -3.41 0.41
N PHE A 95 11.99 -2.85 1.15
CA PHE A 95 12.70 -1.64 0.73
C PHE A 95 13.63 -1.89 -0.45
N ILE A 96 14.34 -3.02 -0.49
CA ILE A 96 15.18 -3.40 -1.62
C ILE A 96 14.33 -3.54 -2.89
N THR A 97 13.20 -4.26 -2.82
CA THR A 97 12.29 -4.40 -3.96
C THR A 97 11.76 -3.04 -4.42
N THR A 98 11.39 -2.17 -3.48
CA THR A 98 10.90 -0.84 -3.78
C THR A 98 11.96 0.02 -4.47
N ALA A 99 13.22 -0.04 -4.01
CA ALA A 99 14.33 0.66 -4.65
C ALA A 99 14.55 0.17 -6.10
N ILE A 100 14.51 -1.15 -6.35
CA ILE A 100 14.60 -1.72 -7.70
C ILE A 100 13.47 -1.20 -8.59
N LEU A 101 12.22 -1.22 -8.10
CA LEU A 101 11.06 -0.75 -8.85
C LEU A 101 11.12 0.75 -9.15
N ILE A 102 11.58 1.56 -8.17
CA ILE A 102 11.82 2.99 -8.38
C ILE A 102 12.87 3.19 -9.48
N ASN A 103 14.01 2.51 -9.40
CA ASN A 103 15.09 2.67 -10.38
C ASN A 103 14.62 2.39 -11.80
N ARG A 104 13.91 1.27 -12.01
CA ARG A 104 13.36 0.89 -13.31
C ARG A 104 12.36 1.89 -13.86
N ALA A 105 11.49 2.42 -13.00
CA ALA A 105 10.58 3.49 -13.41
C ALA A 105 11.33 4.82 -13.61
N SER A 106 12.44 5.04 -12.89
CA SER A 106 13.13 6.32 -12.85
C SER A 106 14.07 6.59 -14.00
N GLU A 107 14.49 5.56 -14.75
CA GLU A 107 15.24 5.71 -16.00
C GLU A 107 14.53 6.67 -16.96
N LYS A 108 13.20 6.78 -16.86
CA LYS A 108 12.36 7.71 -17.62
C LYS A 108 11.77 8.85 -16.78
N TYR A 109 11.66 8.72 -15.45
CA TYR A 109 10.87 9.63 -14.61
C TYR A 109 11.54 10.01 -13.27
N GLN A 110 11.64 11.30 -12.94
CA GLN A 110 12.16 11.71 -11.63
C GLN A 110 11.11 11.52 -10.51
N PHE A 111 11.47 10.72 -9.50
CA PHE A 111 10.67 10.51 -8.29
C PHE A 111 11.08 11.49 -7.19
N CYS A 112 10.15 12.35 -6.77
CA CYS A 112 10.37 13.28 -5.66
C CYS A 112 10.38 12.57 -4.29
N ASP A 113 10.93 13.23 -3.27
CA ASP A 113 11.05 12.64 -1.93
C ASP A 113 9.70 12.36 -1.27
N LYS A 114 8.67 13.18 -1.55
CA LYS A 114 7.28 12.90 -1.14
C LYS A 114 6.78 11.56 -1.70
N MET A 115 7.11 11.25 -2.95
CA MET A 115 6.73 9.99 -3.58
C MET A 115 7.50 8.81 -2.99
N LYS A 116 8.80 8.96 -2.75
CA LYS A 116 9.59 7.93 -2.04
C LYS A 116 9.03 7.66 -0.64
N ALA A 117 8.64 8.71 0.09
CA ALA A 117 8.03 8.58 1.43
C ALA A 117 6.70 7.84 1.37
N SER A 118 5.86 8.16 0.38
CA SER A 118 4.62 7.44 0.10
C SER A 118 4.89 5.94 -0.14
N LEU A 119 5.87 5.60 -0.99
CA LEU A 119 6.23 4.19 -1.25
C LEU A 119 6.75 3.47 0.00
N VAL A 120 7.59 4.13 0.82
CA VAL A 120 8.06 3.59 2.10
C VAL A 120 6.88 3.31 3.03
N ARG A 121 5.92 4.23 3.14
CA ARG A 121 4.70 4.01 3.93
C ARG A 121 3.88 2.83 3.43
N ALA A 122 3.82 2.61 2.12
CA ALA A 122 3.16 1.43 1.56
C ALA A 122 3.81 0.12 2.02
N VAL A 123 5.15 0.04 2.01
CA VAL A 123 5.91 -1.12 2.50
C VAL A 123 5.69 -1.34 3.98
N MET A 124 5.65 -0.25 4.76
CA MET A 124 5.49 -0.30 6.21
C MET A 124 4.03 -0.38 6.67
N GLU A 125 3.08 -0.45 5.73
CA GLU A 125 1.64 -0.37 5.97
C GLU A 125 1.20 0.84 6.83
N LEU A 126 1.94 1.95 6.72
CA LEU A 126 1.64 3.22 7.39
C LEU A 126 0.55 3.98 6.62
N SER A 127 -0.29 4.69 7.37
CA SER A 127 -1.32 5.57 6.80
C SER A 127 -0.70 6.83 6.17
N GLU A 128 -1.34 7.37 5.14
CA GLU A 128 -0.91 8.62 4.50
C GLU A 128 -1.24 9.85 5.35
N PRO A 129 -0.51 10.98 5.18
CA PRO A 129 -0.70 12.10 6.06
C PRO A 129 -2.02 12.77 5.69
N VAL A 130 -2.77 13.17 6.71
CA VAL A 130 -4.10 13.79 6.53
C VAL A 130 -3.98 15.29 6.24
N GLU A 131 -2.83 15.75 5.75
CA GLU A 131 -2.62 17.18 5.54
C GLU A 131 -3.56 17.72 4.47
N ASN A 132 -4.17 18.86 4.79
CA ASN A 132 -5.24 19.48 4.04
C ASN A 132 -4.66 20.22 2.82
N ILE A 133 -4.28 19.46 1.80
CA ILE A 133 -3.62 20.01 0.62
C ILE A 133 -4.67 20.77 -0.22
N HIS A 134 -4.40 22.04 -0.50
CA HIS A 134 -5.27 22.98 -1.25
C HIS A 134 -6.66 23.27 -0.65
N GLY A 135 -6.84 23.09 0.67
CA GLY A 135 -8.12 23.35 1.33
C GLY A 135 -9.19 22.28 1.07
N ILE A 136 -8.84 21.21 0.34
CA ILE A 136 -9.65 20.00 0.22
C ILE A 136 -9.70 19.36 1.60
N LYS A 137 -10.90 19.24 2.17
CA LYS A 137 -11.22 18.55 3.42
C LYS A 137 -11.67 17.12 3.12
N PRO A 138 -10.75 16.15 3.01
CA PRO A 138 -11.06 14.75 2.69
C PRO A 138 -12.11 14.09 3.60
N TYR A 139 -12.48 14.70 4.73
CA TYR A 139 -13.33 14.10 5.76
C TYR A 139 -14.65 14.84 6.00
N LYS A 140 -15.08 15.76 5.11
CA LYS A 140 -16.34 16.51 5.32
C LYS A 140 -17.58 15.59 5.48
N LYS A 141 -17.54 14.35 4.97
CA LYS A 141 -18.69 13.43 4.88
C LYS A 141 -18.77 12.27 5.90
N PHE A 142 -17.82 12.04 6.84
CA PHE A 142 -17.88 10.83 7.72
C PHE A 142 -17.51 11.00 9.21
N SER A 143 -18.14 10.13 10.03
CA SER A 143 -18.24 10.13 11.51
C SER A 143 -16.99 9.64 12.28
N LYS A 144 -16.83 10.13 13.52
CA LYS A 144 -15.69 9.99 14.47
C LYS A 144 -15.26 8.54 14.83
N PHE A 145 -15.99 7.50 14.42
CA PHE A 145 -15.72 6.10 14.78
C PHE A 145 -14.72 5.36 13.86
N ARG A 146 -14.09 6.05 12.90
CA ARG A 146 -13.21 5.42 11.88
C ARG A 146 -11.83 5.02 12.39
N TYR A 147 -11.23 5.77 13.31
CA TYR A 147 -9.93 5.42 13.91
C TYR A 147 -9.98 4.05 14.60
N ILE A 148 -11.13 3.72 15.21
CA ILE A 148 -11.39 2.41 15.80
C ILE A 148 -11.48 1.33 14.72
N LYS A 149 -12.10 1.59 13.55
CA LYS A 149 -12.16 0.62 12.45
C LYS A 149 -10.81 0.36 11.78
N VAL A 150 -9.99 1.39 11.58
CA VAL A 150 -8.65 1.23 10.99
C VAL A 150 -7.74 0.49 11.97
N ALA A 151 -7.78 0.84 13.26
CA ALA A 151 -7.07 0.12 14.31
C ALA A 151 -7.57 -1.33 14.47
N LEU A 152 -8.88 -1.58 14.37
CA LEU A 152 -9.45 -2.93 14.36
C LEU A 152 -9.07 -3.72 13.09
N TYR A 153 -8.88 -3.08 11.95
CA TYR A 153 -8.49 -3.77 10.71
C TYR A 153 -7.01 -4.20 10.75
N THR A 154 -6.12 -3.32 11.20
CA THR A 154 -4.69 -3.64 11.38
C THR A 154 -4.45 -4.58 12.58
N GLY A 155 -5.26 -4.48 13.63
CA GLY A 155 -5.17 -5.35 14.81
C GLY A 155 -5.82 -6.73 14.64
N LYS A 156 -6.82 -6.86 13.77
CA LYS A 156 -7.53 -8.13 13.54
C LYS A 156 -6.61 -9.20 12.96
N ASP A 157 -5.68 -8.81 12.11
CA ASP A 157 -4.74 -9.71 11.44
C ASP A 157 -3.78 -10.41 12.43
N ILE A 158 -3.33 -9.69 13.47
CA ILE A 158 -2.51 -10.26 14.57
C ILE A 158 -3.38 -11.12 15.51
N LEU A 159 -4.61 -10.67 15.80
CA LEU A 159 -5.52 -11.35 16.73
C LEU A 159 -6.10 -12.65 16.13
N SER A 160 -6.36 -12.70 14.82
CA SER A 160 -6.88 -13.89 14.16
C SER A 160 -5.88 -15.05 14.16
N ASN A 161 -4.59 -14.77 14.01
CA ASN A 161 -3.55 -15.81 14.07
C ASN A 161 -3.40 -16.38 15.49
N PHE A 162 -3.56 -15.54 16.52
CA PHE A 162 -3.55 -16.00 17.92
C PHE A 162 -4.78 -16.87 18.24
N VAL A 163 -5.95 -16.49 17.74
CA VAL A 163 -7.21 -17.24 17.91
C VAL A 163 -7.18 -18.56 17.15
N ILE A 164 -6.66 -18.60 15.92
CA ILE A 164 -6.52 -19.84 15.14
C ILE A 164 -5.53 -20.80 15.82
N LYS A 165 -4.38 -20.30 16.32
CA LYS A 165 -3.44 -21.08 17.15
C LYS A 165 -4.13 -21.67 18.38
N ALA A 166 -4.90 -20.86 19.11
CA ALA A 166 -5.61 -21.30 20.31
C ALA A 166 -6.69 -22.35 20.02
N ILE A 167 -7.41 -22.22 18.90
CA ILE A 167 -8.44 -23.19 18.47
C ILE A 167 -7.78 -24.51 18.03
N LEU A 168 -6.70 -24.46 17.26
CA LEU A 168 -5.96 -25.66 16.82
C LEU A 168 -5.35 -26.43 18.01
N GLN A 169 -4.76 -25.72 18.96
CA GLN A 169 -4.23 -26.34 20.19
C GLN A 169 -5.32 -26.96 21.05
N LYS A 170 -6.51 -26.35 21.12
CA LYS A 170 -7.62 -26.83 21.97
C LYS A 170 -8.40 -28.00 21.34
N SER A 171 -8.44 -28.10 20.02
CA SER A 171 -9.31 -29.07 19.32
C SER A 171 -8.67 -30.44 19.11
N ILE A 172 -7.33 -30.56 19.22
CA ILE A 172 -6.59 -31.78 18.90
C ILE A 172 -5.92 -32.32 20.18
N SER A 173 -6.73 -32.94 21.04
CA SER A 173 -6.32 -33.49 22.34
C SER A 173 -5.68 -34.90 22.25
N ARG A 174 -5.41 -35.45 21.05
CA ARG A 174 -4.79 -36.79 20.92
C ARG A 174 -3.26 -36.68 20.84
N SER A 175 -2.61 -37.27 21.84
CA SER A 175 -1.22 -37.11 22.26
C SER A 175 -0.13 -37.15 21.18
N SER A 176 -0.37 -37.82 20.05
CA SER A 176 0.65 -37.95 18.98
C SER A 176 0.66 -36.76 18.01
N VAL A 177 -0.41 -35.98 17.91
CA VAL A 177 -0.49 -34.84 16.98
C VAL A 177 0.07 -33.55 17.58
N ARG A 178 0.19 -33.48 18.92
CA ARG A 178 0.65 -32.28 19.64
C ARG A 178 2.01 -31.77 19.17
N VAL A 179 2.94 -32.67 18.81
CA VAL A 179 4.29 -32.31 18.33
C VAL A 179 4.25 -31.66 16.93
N TYR A 180 3.24 -31.98 16.12
CA TYR A 180 3.11 -31.42 14.76
C TYR A 180 2.40 -30.06 14.74
N ILE A 181 1.63 -29.72 15.77
CA ILE A 181 0.87 -28.46 15.83
C ILE A 181 1.79 -27.23 15.77
N PRO A 182 2.90 -27.15 16.53
CA PRO A 182 3.86 -26.05 16.42
C PRO A 182 4.47 -25.93 15.01
N LEU A 183 4.78 -27.05 14.35
CA LEU A 183 5.35 -27.07 13.00
C LEU A 183 4.36 -26.57 11.94
N VAL A 184 3.09 -26.96 12.03
CA VAL A 184 2.03 -26.43 11.15
C VAL A 184 1.86 -24.93 11.38
N SER A 185 1.95 -24.48 12.63
CA SER A 185 1.89 -23.06 12.92
C SER A 185 3.02 -22.27 12.26
N THR A 186 4.22 -22.82 12.16
CA THR A 186 5.35 -22.19 11.48
C THR A 186 5.05 -21.95 10.00
N LEU A 187 4.43 -22.93 9.33
CA LEU A 187 4.00 -22.77 7.93
C LEU A 187 2.95 -21.68 7.78
N ILE A 188 1.97 -21.62 8.69
CA ILE A 188 0.92 -20.60 8.69
C ILE A 188 1.55 -19.20 8.83
N THR A 189 2.53 -19.02 9.72
CA THR A 189 3.24 -17.74 9.86
C THR A 189 3.93 -17.34 8.56
N GLY A 190 4.71 -18.24 7.94
CA GLY A 190 5.36 -17.94 6.67
C GLY A 190 4.36 -17.56 5.56
N PHE A 191 3.22 -18.25 5.46
CA PHE A 191 2.17 -17.89 4.50
C PHE A 191 1.58 -16.51 4.77
N TRP A 192 1.41 -16.16 6.05
CA TRP A 192 0.92 -14.86 6.45
C TRP A 192 1.87 -13.74 6.02
N ASP A 193 3.17 -13.89 6.29
CA ASP A 193 4.17 -12.88 5.92
C ASP A 193 4.27 -12.71 4.41
N ALA A 194 4.21 -13.81 3.67
CA ALA A 194 4.14 -13.77 2.21
C ALA A 194 2.90 -13.02 1.70
N TRP A 195 1.75 -13.24 2.33
CA TRP A 195 0.50 -12.55 1.97
C TRP A 195 0.56 -11.05 2.25
N VAL A 196 1.06 -10.66 3.44
CA VAL A 196 1.28 -9.25 3.80
C VAL A 196 2.26 -8.59 2.83
N GLN A 197 3.38 -9.25 2.53
CA GLN A 197 4.35 -8.74 1.57
C GLN A 197 3.76 -8.58 0.17
N GLN A 198 2.98 -9.55 -0.30
CA GLN A 198 2.33 -9.47 -1.61
C GLN A 198 1.40 -8.26 -1.67
N LYS A 199 0.65 -8.00 -0.61
CA LYS A 199 -0.25 -6.86 -0.47
C LYS A 199 0.51 -5.53 -0.49
N ALA A 200 1.59 -5.42 0.28
CA ALA A 200 2.44 -4.24 0.34
C ALA A 200 3.11 -3.93 -1.02
N LEU A 201 3.73 -4.93 -1.66
CA LEU A 201 4.39 -4.77 -2.95
C LEU A 201 3.40 -4.47 -4.09
N SER A 202 2.20 -5.05 -4.05
CA SER A 202 1.15 -4.72 -5.03
C SER A 202 0.75 -3.25 -4.92
N GLU A 203 0.72 -2.70 -3.72
CA GLU A 203 0.42 -1.30 -3.47
C GLU A 203 1.56 -0.37 -3.92
N VAL A 204 2.81 -0.74 -3.65
CA VAL A 204 4.01 -0.03 -4.17
C VAL A 204 3.96 0.04 -5.70
N ARG A 205 3.78 -1.11 -6.36
CA ARG A 205 3.68 -1.18 -7.83
C ARG A 205 2.59 -0.27 -8.36
N LEU A 206 1.41 -0.33 -7.74
CA LEU A 206 0.27 0.45 -8.17
C LEU A 206 0.52 1.96 -8.04
N ARG A 207 1.16 2.40 -6.94
CA ARG A 207 1.55 3.81 -6.75
C ARG A 207 2.58 4.25 -7.79
N ILE A 208 3.54 3.39 -8.15
CA ILE A 208 4.52 3.65 -9.22
C ILE A 208 3.82 3.74 -10.58
N SER A 209 2.94 2.79 -10.93
CA SER A 209 2.15 2.83 -12.16
C SER A 209 1.30 4.09 -12.27
N ALA A 210 0.64 4.49 -11.18
CA ALA A 210 -0.12 5.73 -11.12
C ALA A 210 0.78 6.97 -11.37
N ARG A 211 1.99 7.00 -10.81
CA ARG A 211 2.96 8.07 -11.07
C ARG A 211 3.35 8.15 -12.54
N VAL A 212 3.66 7.01 -13.15
CA VAL A 212 4.01 6.91 -14.57
C VAL A 212 2.85 7.38 -15.45
N TYR A 213 1.62 6.96 -15.12
CA TYR A 213 0.42 7.41 -15.82
C TYR A 213 0.25 8.93 -15.74
N VAL A 214 0.33 9.53 -14.54
CA VAL A 214 0.24 10.98 -14.36
C VAL A 214 1.27 11.73 -15.19
N LEU A 215 2.52 11.25 -15.22
CA LEU A 215 3.58 11.91 -15.98
C LEU A 215 3.36 11.82 -17.50
N ASN A 216 2.88 10.68 -18.00
CA ASN A 216 2.50 10.54 -19.41
C ASN A 216 1.34 11.48 -19.76
N GLN A 217 0.30 11.51 -18.92
CA GLN A 217 -0.86 12.39 -19.15
C GLN A 217 -0.46 13.86 -19.10
N LEU A 218 0.38 14.28 -18.15
CA LEU A 218 0.88 15.66 -18.12
C LEU A 218 1.64 16.03 -19.39
N ALA A 219 2.49 15.14 -19.91
CA ALA A 219 3.22 15.38 -21.16
C ALA A 219 2.28 15.51 -22.37
N GLU A 220 1.22 14.68 -22.44
CA GLU A 220 0.20 14.76 -23.48
C GLU A 220 -0.61 16.06 -23.39
N LEU A 221 -1.00 16.46 -22.18
CA LEU A 221 -1.80 17.67 -21.91
C LEU A 221 -0.99 18.97 -22.12
N GLU A 222 0.32 18.94 -21.91
CA GLU A 222 1.21 20.08 -22.22
C GLU A 222 1.36 20.29 -23.73
N ALA A 223 1.33 19.22 -24.53
CA ALA A 223 1.43 19.29 -25.98
C ALA A 223 0.13 19.76 -26.66
N LYS A 224 -0.99 19.79 -25.94
CA LYS A 224 -2.33 20.08 -26.48
C LYS A 224 -2.84 21.44 -26.01
N GLU A 225 -3.45 22.19 -26.93
CA GLU A 225 -4.27 23.33 -26.52
C GLU A 225 -5.57 22.82 -25.89
N MET A 226 -5.77 23.16 -24.63
CA MET A 226 -6.94 22.73 -23.85
C MET A 226 -7.78 23.94 -23.45
N SER A 227 -9.10 23.77 -23.49
CA SER A 227 -10.02 24.79 -22.99
C SER A 227 -9.89 24.97 -21.48
N GLN A 228 -10.21 26.17 -21.00
CA GLN A 228 -10.26 26.46 -19.57
C GLN A 228 -11.34 25.63 -18.84
N ALA A 229 -12.42 25.28 -19.55
CA ALA A 229 -13.49 24.44 -19.05
C ALA A 229 -12.98 23.01 -18.76
N TYR A 230 -12.20 22.44 -19.68
CA TYR A 230 -11.60 21.12 -19.52
C TYR A 230 -10.66 21.04 -18.31
N ILE A 231 -9.77 22.03 -18.15
CA ILE A 231 -8.85 22.09 -16.99
C ILE A 231 -9.63 22.20 -15.69
N THR A 232 -10.68 23.02 -15.67
CA THR A 232 -11.56 23.18 -14.51
C THR A 232 -12.24 21.85 -14.14
N ALA A 233 -12.79 21.14 -15.13
CA ALA A 233 -13.42 19.84 -14.91
C ALA A 233 -12.43 18.80 -14.40
N LEU A 234 -11.22 18.75 -14.96
CA LEU A 234 -10.16 17.84 -14.54
C LEU A 234 -9.65 18.12 -13.12
N LEU A 235 -9.42 19.39 -12.77
CA LEU A 235 -9.02 19.78 -11.41
C LEU A 235 -10.10 19.44 -10.37
N ARG A 236 -11.38 19.67 -10.69
CA ARG A 236 -12.52 19.26 -9.84
C ARG A 236 -12.60 17.74 -9.71
N LEU A 237 -12.39 17.00 -10.80
CA LEU A 237 -12.40 15.55 -10.79
C LEU A 237 -11.34 14.98 -9.84
N ILE A 238 -10.11 15.50 -9.92
CA ILE A 238 -9.01 15.13 -9.03
C ILE A 238 -9.37 15.43 -7.57
N ALA A 239 -9.91 16.62 -7.30
CA ALA A 239 -10.30 17.03 -5.95
C ALA A 239 -11.46 16.19 -5.37
N VAL A 240 -12.49 15.89 -6.16
CA VAL A 240 -13.61 15.02 -5.77
C VAL A 240 -13.12 13.60 -5.50
N ARG A 241 -12.24 13.05 -6.34
CA ARG A 241 -11.59 11.75 -6.11
C ARG A 241 -10.87 11.74 -4.78
N GLN A 242 -10.01 12.74 -4.53
CA GLN A 242 -9.22 12.85 -3.30
C GLN A 242 -10.13 12.98 -2.07
N SER A 243 -11.23 13.71 -2.17
CA SER A 243 -12.24 13.83 -1.11
C SER A 243 -12.97 12.50 -0.84
N TYR A 244 -13.27 11.70 -1.85
CA TYR A 244 -13.93 10.40 -1.66
C TYR A 244 -13.05 9.32 -1.04
N LYS A 245 -11.78 9.26 -1.42
CA LYS A 245 -10.82 8.30 -0.85
C LYS A 245 -10.42 8.63 0.59
N GLN A 246 -10.56 9.90 0.97
CA GLN A 246 -10.22 10.41 2.30
C GLN A 246 -8.75 10.18 2.67
N GLU A 247 -7.87 10.08 1.69
CA GLU A 247 -6.43 9.88 1.84
C GLU A 247 -5.75 10.77 0.82
N CYS A 248 -4.68 11.46 1.22
CA CYS A 248 -3.89 12.26 0.30
C CYS A 248 -3.05 11.34 -0.59
N ASP A 249 -3.44 11.21 -1.85
CA ASP A 249 -2.71 10.46 -2.84
C ASP A 249 -1.66 11.39 -3.47
N VAL A 250 -0.39 11.13 -3.18
CA VAL A 250 0.74 11.94 -3.66
C VAL A 250 0.78 12.06 -5.19
N ASN A 251 0.24 11.06 -5.92
CA ASN A 251 0.17 11.13 -7.37
C ASN A 251 -0.91 12.11 -7.86
N LEU A 252 -2.06 12.15 -7.18
CA LEU A 252 -3.10 13.13 -7.49
C LEU A 252 -2.72 14.54 -7.06
N GLU A 253 -2.10 14.70 -5.89
CA GLU A 253 -1.57 15.98 -5.43
C GLU A 253 -0.59 16.52 -6.47
N TYR A 254 0.37 15.70 -6.92
CA TYR A 254 1.29 16.11 -7.97
C TYR A 254 0.59 16.44 -9.28
N PHE A 255 -0.42 15.66 -9.68
CA PHE A 255 -1.16 15.92 -10.91
C PHE A 255 -1.88 17.27 -10.84
N TYR A 256 -2.56 17.53 -9.73
CA TYR A 256 -3.24 18.79 -9.44
C TYR A 256 -2.27 19.97 -9.45
N ASP A 257 -1.14 19.85 -8.74
CA ASP A 257 -0.13 20.90 -8.63
C ASP A 257 0.45 21.29 -9.98
N GLN A 258 0.78 20.32 -10.83
CA GLN A 258 1.37 20.60 -12.14
C GLN A 258 0.36 21.23 -13.10
N LEU A 259 -0.89 20.76 -13.11
CA LEU A 259 -1.96 21.37 -13.90
C LEU A 259 -2.27 22.80 -13.45
N ASN A 260 -2.36 23.04 -12.15
CA ASN A 260 -2.66 24.37 -11.63
C ASN A 260 -1.48 25.34 -11.79
N LYS A 261 -0.23 24.85 -11.79
CA LYS A 261 0.95 25.66 -12.11
C LYS A 261 1.00 26.06 -13.57
N SER A 262 0.71 25.13 -14.48
CA SER A 262 0.74 25.41 -15.92
C SER A 262 -0.40 26.34 -16.34
N LYS A 263 -1.61 26.13 -15.78
CA LYS A 263 -2.81 26.90 -16.10
C LYS A 263 -3.61 27.21 -14.83
N PRO A 264 -3.31 28.32 -14.13
CA PRO A 264 -3.94 28.64 -12.85
C PRO A 264 -5.43 28.87 -13.03
N CYS A 265 -6.22 28.19 -12.19
CA CYS A 265 -7.68 28.33 -12.15
C CYS A 265 -8.10 28.74 -10.74
N CYS A 266 -8.87 29.82 -10.62
CA CYS A 266 -9.45 30.20 -9.34
C CYS A 266 -10.73 29.38 -9.12
N LEU A 267 -10.62 28.29 -8.35
CA LEU A 267 -11.72 27.35 -8.11
C LEU A 267 -12.29 27.53 -6.71
N THR A 268 -13.59 27.77 -6.64
CA THR A 268 -14.38 27.70 -5.41
C THR A 268 -15.01 26.31 -5.28
N GLU A 269 -15.09 25.80 -4.05
CA GLU A 269 -15.74 24.52 -3.72
C GLU A 269 -15.30 23.31 -4.57
N LEU A 270 -13.99 23.09 -4.63
CA LEU A 270 -13.32 22.01 -5.38
C LEU A 270 -13.90 20.59 -5.18
N GLU A 271 -14.55 20.32 -4.05
CA GLU A 271 -15.07 19.00 -3.68
C GLU A 271 -16.54 18.78 -4.07
N SER A 272 -17.21 19.78 -4.64
CA SER A 272 -18.63 19.66 -4.98
C SER A 272 -18.81 18.74 -6.20
N VAL A 273 -19.55 17.64 -5.98
CA VAL A 273 -19.90 16.68 -7.04
C VAL A 273 -20.82 17.34 -8.06
N ASP A 274 -21.72 18.21 -7.62
CA ASP A 274 -22.67 18.88 -8.51
C ASP A 274 -21.93 19.85 -9.44
N LEU A 275 -20.99 20.65 -8.90
CA LEU A 275 -20.15 21.52 -9.72
C LEU A 275 -19.20 20.75 -10.64
N LEU A 276 -18.81 19.53 -10.28
CA LEU A 276 -18.07 18.64 -11.18
C LEU A 276 -18.96 18.24 -12.36
N LEU A 277 -20.19 17.76 -12.12
CA LEU A 277 -21.11 17.36 -13.18
C LEU A 277 -21.42 18.54 -14.11
N ASP A 278 -21.69 19.72 -13.56
CA ASP A 278 -21.91 20.95 -14.34
C ASP A 278 -20.69 21.28 -15.23
N SER A 279 -19.48 21.12 -14.71
CA SER A 279 -18.26 21.37 -15.49
C SER A 279 -18.02 20.32 -16.58
N VAL A 280 -18.45 19.07 -16.37
CA VAL A 280 -18.35 18.00 -17.36
C VAL A 280 -19.37 18.19 -18.48
N ASP A 281 -20.56 18.67 -18.14
CA ASP A 281 -21.63 18.93 -19.12
C ASP A 281 -21.36 20.17 -19.97
N ALA A 282 -20.51 21.08 -19.51
CA ALA A 282 -20.03 22.22 -20.28
C ALA A 282 -18.93 21.87 -21.32
N LEU A 283 -18.44 20.63 -21.36
CA LEU A 283 -17.37 20.21 -22.26
C LEU A 283 -17.88 19.85 -23.66
N THR A 284 -16.98 19.97 -24.64
CA THR A 284 -17.22 19.40 -25.97
C THR A 284 -17.27 17.86 -25.91
N ALA A 285 -17.86 17.20 -26.90
CA ALA A 285 -17.98 15.74 -26.92
C ALA A 285 -16.61 15.04 -26.88
N GLU A 286 -15.60 15.59 -27.55
CA GLU A 286 -14.23 15.08 -27.57
C GLU A 286 -13.58 15.20 -26.19
N GLU A 287 -13.61 16.39 -25.58
CA GLU A 287 -13.09 16.65 -24.23
C GLU A 287 -13.79 15.79 -23.18
N LYS A 288 -15.11 15.61 -23.28
CA LYS A 288 -15.88 14.76 -22.39
C LYS A 288 -15.46 13.29 -22.50
N SER A 289 -15.25 12.78 -23.71
CA SER A 289 -14.77 11.42 -23.93
C SER A 289 -13.37 11.20 -23.36
N GLU A 290 -12.46 12.16 -23.54
CA GLU A 290 -11.11 12.11 -23.00
C GLU A 290 -11.12 12.12 -21.46
N LEU A 291 -11.90 13.03 -20.86
CA LEU A 291 -12.04 13.13 -19.41
C LEU A 291 -12.65 11.85 -18.80
N ILE A 292 -13.63 11.24 -19.46
CA ILE A 292 -14.23 9.96 -19.07
C ILE A 292 -13.16 8.85 -19.08
N GLY A 293 -12.33 8.81 -20.13
CA GLY A 293 -11.19 7.90 -20.21
C GLY A 293 -10.24 8.07 -19.03
N MET A 294 -9.80 9.31 -18.75
CA MET A 294 -8.93 9.61 -17.60
C MET A 294 -9.58 9.28 -16.26
N THR A 295 -10.89 9.52 -16.14
CA THR A 295 -11.67 9.24 -14.93
C THR A 295 -11.57 7.77 -14.54
N GLU A 296 -11.65 6.85 -15.51
CA GLU A 296 -11.49 5.42 -15.21
C GLU A 296 -10.15 5.16 -14.53
N TYR A 297 -9.03 5.58 -15.14
CA TYR A 297 -7.70 5.37 -14.58
C TYR A 297 -7.50 6.05 -13.22
N LEU A 298 -7.92 7.31 -13.06
CA LEU A 298 -7.77 8.08 -11.81
C LEU A 298 -8.44 7.40 -10.61
N PHE A 299 -9.58 6.74 -10.84
CA PHE A 299 -10.28 6.01 -9.79
C PHE A 299 -9.62 4.66 -9.47
N TYR A 300 -8.77 4.14 -10.37
CA TYR A 300 -7.93 2.96 -10.18
C TYR A 300 -6.50 3.26 -9.71
N PHE A 301 -6.12 4.52 -9.45
CA PHE A 301 -4.85 4.91 -8.81
C PHE A 301 -4.63 4.29 -7.42
N ARG A 302 -5.64 3.60 -6.88
CA ARG A 302 -5.56 2.74 -5.68
C ARG A 302 -6.30 1.42 -5.92
N ARG A 303 -6.54 0.65 -4.86
CA ARG A 303 -7.44 -0.52 -4.90
C ARG A 303 -8.83 -0.15 -5.45
N SER A 304 -9.62 -1.18 -5.73
CA SER A 304 -10.96 -1.09 -6.32
C SER A 304 -11.82 0.06 -5.78
N PRO A 305 -12.61 0.70 -6.66
CA PRO A 305 -13.43 1.85 -6.29
C PRO A 305 -14.47 1.48 -5.22
N THR A 306 -14.65 2.39 -4.28
CA THR A 306 -15.68 2.36 -3.23
C THR A 306 -17.08 2.48 -3.81
N ARG A 307 -18.12 2.23 -2.99
CA ARG A 307 -19.52 2.35 -3.44
C ARG A 307 -19.86 3.76 -3.94
N ASN A 308 -19.36 4.80 -3.27
CA ASN A 308 -19.61 6.19 -3.64
C ASN A 308 -18.87 6.58 -4.93
N GLU A 309 -17.65 6.07 -5.11
CA GLU A 309 -16.88 6.22 -6.34
C GLU A 309 -17.59 5.53 -7.52
N LYS A 310 -18.12 4.32 -7.32
CA LYS A 310 -18.92 3.62 -8.35
C LYS A 310 -20.18 4.40 -8.73
N ASP A 311 -20.89 4.97 -7.76
CA ASP A 311 -22.06 5.83 -8.03
C ASP A 311 -21.70 7.06 -8.88
N LEU A 312 -20.57 7.70 -8.58
CA LEU A 312 -20.07 8.82 -9.38
C LEU A 312 -19.64 8.39 -10.79
N LEU A 313 -18.94 7.27 -10.94
CA LEU A 313 -18.57 6.71 -12.24
C LEU A 313 -19.81 6.41 -13.09
N CYS A 314 -20.89 5.90 -12.47
CA CYS A 314 -22.17 5.72 -13.14
C CYS A 314 -22.77 7.06 -13.60
N LYS A 315 -22.75 8.08 -12.75
CA LYS A 315 -23.25 9.44 -13.09
C LYS A 315 -22.45 10.10 -14.21
N LEU A 316 -21.14 9.83 -14.28
CA LEU A 316 -20.26 10.32 -15.34
C LEU A 316 -20.34 9.48 -16.63
N GLY A 317 -21.13 8.41 -16.66
CA GLY A 317 -21.33 7.57 -17.84
C GLY A 317 -20.20 6.58 -18.14
N VAL A 318 -19.31 6.31 -17.19
CA VAL A 318 -18.12 5.42 -17.34
C VAL A 318 -18.50 3.91 -17.31
N LEU A 319 -19.77 3.55 -17.52
CA LEU A 319 -20.30 2.21 -17.23
C LEU A 319 -19.87 1.12 -18.24
N GLN A 320 -18.65 0.65 -18.10
CA GLN A 320 -18.31 -0.78 -17.90
C GLN A 320 -17.11 -0.80 -16.96
N ALA A 321 -17.34 -0.71 -15.65
CA ALA A 321 -16.26 -0.80 -14.67
C ALA A 321 -15.50 -2.12 -14.89
N SER A 322 -14.35 -2.03 -15.55
CA SER A 322 -13.45 -3.15 -15.81
C SER A 322 -13.25 -3.94 -14.50
N LYS A 323 -13.45 -5.26 -14.54
CA LYS A 323 -13.23 -6.11 -13.36
C LYS A 323 -11.75 -6.12 -12.92
N THR A 324 -10.85 -5.66 -13.80
CA THR A 324 -9.40 -5.69 -13.61
C THR A 324 -8.83 -4.27 -13.58
N ASN A 325 -7.97 -3.97 -12.60
CA ASN A 325 -7.33 -2.66 -12.49
C ASN A 325 -6.42 -2.44 -13.72
N PRO A 326 -6.71 -1.42 -14.57
CA PRO A 326 -5.98 -1.22 -15.82
C PRO A 326 -4.52 -0.79 -15.62
N LEU A 327 -4.13 -0.32 -14.42
CA LEU A 327 -2.75 0.06 -14.08
C LEU A 327 -1.86 -1.13 -13.67
N LEU A 328 -2.45 -2.31 -13.49
CA LEU A 328 -1.75 -3.53 -13.08
C LEU A 328 -1.64 -4.58 -14.20
N CYS A 329 -2.23 -4.30 -15.37
CA CYS A 329 -2.22 -5.16 -16.56
C CYS A 329 -0.87 -5.15 -17.27
#